data_AF-A0A8W8J7M7-F1
#
_entry.id   AF-A0A8W8J7M7-F1
#
_cell.length_a   1.000
_cell.length_b   1.000
_cell.length_c   1.000
_cell.angle_alpha   90.00
_cell.angle_beta   90.00
_cell.angle_gamma   90.00
#
_symmetry.space_group_name_H-M   'P 1'
#
loop_
_entity.id
_entity.type
_entity.pdbx_description
1 polymer ?
#
loop_
_entity_poly.entity_id
_entity_poly.type
_entity_poly.pdbx_seq_one_letter_code
_entity_poly.pdbx_strand_id
1 'polypeptide(L)'
;RKPYDVRDVIEQYSQGHLNMMVRIKELQRRLDQTLGKPSTLYASGYHKDREKQTISARIVRCENQLNKMDQKLDQVLFMVNSILKSKNVNESAQEDEV
;
A
#
# COMPACT_ATOMS: atom_id res chain seq x y z
N ARG A 1 11.44 25.57 -53.36
CA ARG A 1 11.13 25.27 -51.93
C ARG A 1 11.30 26.58 -51.18
N LYS A 2 10.29 27.05 -50.42
CA LYS A 2 10.43 28.27 -49.61
C LYS A 2 11.35 27.95 -48.41
N PRO A 3 12.37 28.78 -48.11
CA PRO A 3 13.17 28.60 -46.90
C PRO A 3 12.28 28.83 -45.67
N TYR A 4 12.46 28.01 -44.64
CA TYR A 4 11.72 28.14 -43.37
C TYR A 4 12.06 29.47 -42.70
N ASP A 5 11.06 30.13 -42.11
CA ASP A 5 11.31 31.27 -41.24
C ASP A 5 11.99 30.77 -39.96
N VAL A 6 13.10 31.41 -39.58
CA VAL A 6 13.82 31.09 -38.35
C VAL A 6 12.90 31.23 -37.13
N ARG A 7 11.92 32.15 -37.20
CA ARG A 7 10.89 32.31 -36.18
C ARG A 7 10.02 31.06 -36.05
N ASP A 8 9.54 30.51 -37.16
CA ASP A 8 8.70 29.29 -37.14
C ASP A 8 9.44 28.11 -36.53
N VAL A 9 10.74 27.99 -36.86
CA VAL A 9 11.60 26.95 -36.31
C VAL A 9 11.75 27.13 -34.79
N ILE A 10 12.04 28.35 -34.33
CA ILE A 10 12.17 28.66 -32.90
C ILE A 10 10.84 28.40 -32.16
N GLU A 11 9.71 28.80 -32.74
CA GLU A 11 8.39 28.55 -32.16
C GLU A 11 8.05 27.07 -32.08
N GLN A 12 8.38 26.29 -33.10
CA GLN A 12 8.19 24.84 -33.10
C GLN A 12 9.03 24.16 -32.01
N TYR A 13 10.30 24.55 -31.86
CA TYR A 13 11.14 24.05 -30.76
C TYR A 13 10.57 24.44 -29.38
N SER A 14 10.14 25.70 -29.22
CA SER A 14 9.52 26.20 -27.98
C SER A 14 8.29 25.38 -27.56
N GLN A 15 7.39 25.10 -28.51
CA GLN A 15 6.21 24.26 -28.26
C GLN A 15 6.58 22.81 -27.93
N GLY A 16 7.59 22.25 -28.61
CA GLY A 16 8.11 20.91 -28.32
C GLY A 16 8.63 20.80 -26.89
N HIS A 17 9.41 21.78 -26.43
CA HIS A 17 9.91 21.84 -25.06
C HIS A 17 8.77 21.97 -24.04
N LEU A 18 7.80 22.83 -24.29
CA LEU A 18 6.65 23.01 -23.40
C LEU A 18 5.81 21.74 -23.27
N ASN A 19 5.52 21.07 -24.40
CA ASN A 19 4.77 19.80 -24.40
C ASN A 19 5.46 18.73 -23.56
N MET A 20 6.78 18.60 -23.72
CA MET A 20 7.58 17.69 -22.90
C MET A 20 7.49 18.05 -21.41
N MET A 21 7.59 19.34 -21.06
CA MET A 21 7.49 19.81 -19.68
C MET A 21 6.12 19.52 -19.05
N VAL A 22 5.02 19.74 -19.77
CA VAL A 22 3.66 19.44 -19.30
C VAL A 22 3.50 17.95 -19.04
N ARG A 23 4.01 17.11 -19.96
CA ARG A 23 3.98 15.64 -19.80
C ARG A 23 4.78 15.20 -18.57
N ILE A 24 5.96 15.78 -18.32
CA ILE A 24 6.75 15.53 -17.12
C ILE A 24 5.96 15.92 -15.86
N LYS A 25 5.35 17.10 -15.83
CA LYS A 25 4.55 17.56 -14.67
C LYS A 25 3.34 16.66 -14.40
N GLU A 26 2.66 16.17 -15.43
CA GLU A 26 1.54 15.25 -15.25
C GLU A 26 2.00 13.89 -14.72
N LEU A 27 3.15 13.37 -15.20
CA LEU A 27 3.74 12.15 -14.66
C LEU A 27 4.14 12.32 -13.19
N GLN A 28 4.78 13.44 -12.84
CA GLN A 28 5.10 13.80 -11.45
C GLN A 28 3.84 13.84 -10.59
N ARG A 29 2.76 14.49 -11.07
CA ARG A 29 1.47 14.55 -10.35
C ARG A 29 0.86 13.17 -10.09
N ARG A 30 0.90 12.28 -11.09
CA ARG A 30 0.40 10.89 -10.95
C ARG A 30 1.23 10.09 -9.96
N LEU A 31 2.55 10.27 -9.98
CA LEU A 31 3.46 9.63 -9.04
C LEU A 31 3.20 10.11 -7.61
N ASP A 32 3.11 11.42 -7.40
CA ASP A 32 2.78 12.05 -6.11
C ASP A 32 1.44 11.54 -5.57
N GLN A 33 0.45 11.34 -6.44
CA GLN A 33 -0.86 10.82 -6.05
C GLN A 33 -0.82 9.32 -5.69
N THR A 34 0.00 8.54 -6.39
CA THR A 34 0.04 7.08 -6.24
C THR A 34 0.93 6.64 -5.08
N LEU A 35 2.10 7.25 -4.93
CA LEU A 35 3.08 6.89 -3.90
C LEU A 35 2.98 7.77 -2.65
N GLY A 36 2.38 8.96 -2.78
CA GLY A 36 2.47 10.01 -1.76
C GLY A 36 3.78 10.79 -1.86
N LYS A 37 3.82 12.02 -1.35
CA LYS A 37 5.08 12.77 -1.26
C LYS A 37 5.96 12.14 -0.16
N PRO A 38 7.28 12.01 -0.36
CA PRO A 38 8.18 11.47 0.67
C PRO A 38 8.13 12.30 1.97
N SER A 39 7.87 13.61 1.88
CA SER A 39 7.66 14.47 3.06
C SER A 39 6.34 14.19 3.79
N THR A 40 5.27 13.79 3.09
CA THR A 40 3.97 13.46 3.71
C THR A 40 3.95 12.08 4.36
N LEU A 41 4.92 11.19 4.08
CA LEU A 41 5.05 9.92 4.80
C LEU A 41 5.36 10.13 6.30
N TYR A 42 5.91 11.28 6.68
CA TYR A 42 6.25 11.64 8.07
C TYR A 42 5.37 12.76 8.65
N ALA A 43 4.65 13.51 7.80
CA ALA A 43 3.77 14.60 8.23
C ALA A 43 2.31 14.12 8.32
N SER A 44 2.05 13.32 9.34
CA SER A 44 0.70 12.97 9.80
C SER A 44 -0.08 14.26 10.12
N GLY A 45 -1.16 14.54 9.38
CA GLY A 45 -2.16 15.49 9.88
C GLY A 45 -3.04 16.23 8.86
N TYR A 46 -2.53 16.61 7.69
CA TYR A 46 -3.23 17.62 6.86
C TYR A 46 -3.89 17.12 5.58
N HIS A 47 -3.80 15.81 5.24
CA HIS A 47 -4.38 15.28 4.00
C HIS A 47 -5.08 13.91 4.17
N LYS A 48 -5.90 13.81 5.23
CA LYS A 48 -6.59 12.60 5.70
C LYS A 48 -7.42 11.84 4.64
N ASP A 49 -7.78 12.48 3.52
CA ASP A 49 -8.48 11.82 2.42
C ASP A 49 -7.58 11.39 1.25
N ARG A 50 -6.39 11.99 1.07
CA ARG A 50 -5.44 11.57 0.02
C ARG A 50 -4.62 10.35 0.45
N GLU A 51 -4.29 10.25 1.73
CA GLU A 51 -3.59 9.09 2.28
C GLU A 51 -4.38 7.79 2.07
N LYS A 52 -5.71 7.83 1.94
CA LYS A 52 -6.52 6.62 1.74
C LYS A 52 -6.29 5.94 0.38
N GLN A 53 -5.66 6.61 -0.58
CA GLN A 53 -5.55 6.16 -1.97
C GLN A 53 -4.11 5.86 -2.43
N THR A 54 -3.09 6.15 -1.62
CA THR A 54 -1.70 5.81 -1.95
C THR A 54 -1.43 4.31 -1.80
N ILE A 55 -0.48 3.80 -2.57
CA ILE A 55 0.00 2.41 -2.46
C ILE A 55 0.55 2.16 -1.04
N SER A 56 1.34 3.09 -0.51
CA SER A 56 1.95 2.99 0.82
C SER A 56 0.91 2.78 1.92
N ALA A 57 -0.18 3.56 1.94
CA ALA A 57 -1.23 3.40 2.94
C ALA A 57 -2.03 2.09 2.77
N ARG A 58 -2.21 1.62 1.53
CA ARG A 58 -2.84 0.33 1.25
C ARG A 58 -1.97 -0.82 1.76
N ILE A 59 -0.65 -0.74 1.61
CA ILE A 59 0.31 -1.72 2.14
C ILE A 59 0.23 -1.78 3.66
N VAL A 60 0.30 -0.64 4.35
CA VAL A 60 0.21 -0.60 5.82
C VAL A 60 -1.11 -1.21 6.33
N ARG A 61 -2.23 -1.00 5.62
CA ARG A 61 -3.51 -1.65 5.97
C ARG A 61 -3.46 -3.16 5.76
N CYS A 62 -2.87 -3.60 4.65
CA CYS A 62 -2.67 -5.00 4.35
C CYS A 62 -1.84 -5.67 5.45
N GLU A 63 -0.70 -5.09 5.83
CA GLU A 63 0.15 -5.56 6.93
C GLU A 63 -0.59 -5.64 8.26
N ASN A 64 -1.35 -4.60 8.62
CA ASN A 64 -2.17 -4.62 9.83
C ASN A 64 -3.25 -5.72 9.81
N GLN A 65 -3.83 -6.00 8.65
CA GLN A 65 -4.80 -7.07 8.50
C GLN A 65 -4.14 -8.46 8.60
N LEU A 66 -2.96 -8.63 7.99
CA LEU A 66 -2.16 -9.84 8.09
C LEU A 66 -1.76 -10.13 9.54
N ASN A 67 -1.27 -9.14 10.27
CA ASN A 67 -0.95 -9.28 11.71
C ASN A 67 -2.18 -9.71 12.54
N LYS A 68 -3.37 -9.19 12.22
CA LYS A 68 -4.61 -9.62 12.90
C LYS A 68 -5.00 -11.05 12.56
N MET A 69 -4.74 -11.49 11.33
CA MET A 69 -4.97 -12.88 10.93
C MET A 69 -4.01 -13.81 11.65
N ASP A 70 -2.74 -13.43 11.75
CA ASP A 70 -1.70 -14.17 12.47
C ASP A 70 -2.08 -14.41 13.94
N GLN A 71 -2.45 -13.33 14.65
CA GLN A 71 -2.94 -13.43 16.04
C GLN A 71 -4.17 -14.33 16.20
N LYS A 72 -5.10 -14.31 15.22
CA LYS A 72 -6.27 -15.18 15.24
C LYS A 72 -5.89 -16.64 15.01
N LEU A 73 -4.91 -16.92 14.15
CA LEU A 73 -4.41 -18.27 13.93
C LEU A 73 -3.74 -18.82 15.19
N ASP A 74 -2.94 -18.00 15.88
CA ASP A 74 -2.35 -18.39 17.17
C ASP A 74 -3.42 -18.69 18.23
N GLN A 75 -4.49 -17.88 18.28
CA GLN A 75 -5.62 -18.13 19.18
C GLN A 75 -6.32 -19.46 18.86
N VAL A 76 -6.55 -19.74 17.57
CA VAL A 76 -7.13 -21.01 17.14
C VAL A 76 -6.23 -22.19 17.48
N LEU A 77 -4.92 -22.07 17.24
CA LEU A 77 -3.94 -23.08 17.61
C LEU A 77 -3.93 -23.35 19.12
N PHE A 78 -4.01 -22.29 19.93
CA PHE A 78 -4.09 -22.40 21.39
C PHE A 78 -5.37 -23.12 21.83
N MET A 79 -6.52 -22.77 21.26
CA MET A 79 -7.80 -23.42 21.58
C MET A 79 -7.79 -24.90 21.18
N VAL A 80 -7.30 -25.24 19.99
CA VAL A 80 -7.20 -26.64 19.53
C VAL A 80 -6.30 -27.46 20.45
N ASN A 81 -5.13 -26.94 20.82
CA ASN A 81 -4.24 -27.61 21.77
C ASN A 81 -4.86 -27.75 23.16
N SER A 82 -5.64 -26.76 23.62
CA SER A 82 -6.34 -26.82 24.90
C SER A 82 -7.42 -27.90 24.90
N ILE A 83 -8.18 -28.02 23.81
CA ILE A 83 -9.18 -29.08 23.64
C ILE A 83 -8.52 -30.45 23.61
N LEU A 84 -7.43 -30.63 22.85
CA LEU A 84 -6.69 -31.89 22.82
C LEU A 84 -6.15 -32.31 24.20
N LYS A 85 -5.58 -31.36 24.95
CA LYS A 85 -5.14 -31.61 26.33
C LYS A 85 -6.31 -32.01 27.23
N SER A 86 -7.43 -31.29 27.16
CA SER A 86 -8.62 -31.62 27.96
C SER A 86 -9.20 -32.98 27.61
N LYS A 87 -9.16 -33.39 26.33
CA LYS A 87 -9.65 -34.69 25.88
C LYS A 87 -8.75 -35.83 26.37
N ASN A 88 -7.43 -35.68 26.30
CA ASN A 88 -6.49 -36.65 26.83
C ASN A 88 -6.65 -36.84 28.35
N VAL A 89 -6.90 -35.77 29.10
CA VAL A 89 -7.14 -35.84 30.55
C VAL A 89 -8.45 -36.57 30.88
N ASN A 90 -9.51 -36.32 30.11
CA ASN A 90 -10.79 -37.02 30.29
C ASN A 90 -10.70 -38.51 29.94
N GLU A 91 -9.94 -38.89 28.91
CA GLU A 91 -9.71 -40.30 28.57
C GLU A 91 -8.93 -41.02 29.68
N SER A 92 -7.89 -40.40 30.26
CA SER A 92 -7.16 -41.00 31.40
C SER A 92 -8.01 -41.12 32.68
N ALA A 93 -8.91 -40.18 32.94
CA ALA A 93 -9.79 -40.24 34.12
C ALA A 93 -10.86 -41.34 34.00
N GLN A 94 -11.23 -41.73 32.77
CA GLN A 94 -12.20 -42.80 32.51
C GLN A 94 -11.59 -44.20 32.61
N GLU A 95 -10.28 -44.34 32.40
CA GLU A 95 -9.57 -45.62 32.58
C GLU A 95 -9.27 -45.94 34.06
N ASP A 96 -9.12 -44.92 34.92
CA ASP A 96 -8.88 -45.10 36.35
C ASP A 96 -10.16 -45.42 37.17
N GLU A 97 -11.35 -45.31 36.57
CA GLU A 97 -12.65 -45.53 37.24
C GLU A 97 -13.29 -46.91 36.95
N VAL A 98 -12.62 -47.78 36.17
CA VAL A 98 -13.08 -49.15 35.80
C VAL A 98 -12.16 -50.23 36.39
#